data_AF-G3ABX2-F1
#
_entry.id   AF-G3ABX2-F1
#
_cell.length_a   1.000
_cell.length_b   1.000
_cell.length_c   1.000
_cell.angle_alpha   90.00
_cell.angle_beta   90.00
_cell.angle_gamma   90.00
#
_symmetry.space_group_name_H-M   'P 1'
#
loop_
_entity.id
_entity.type
_entity.pdbx_description
1 polymer ?
#
loop_
_entity_poly.entity_id
_entity_poly.type
_entity_poly.pdbx_seq_one_letter_code
_entity_poly.pdbx_strand_id
1 'polypeptide(L)'
;MPEPEPVMRRPAPLLAIGQPDPASRIPYTGWPLFALGFRPFYLLAAGFAVIGMAAWAALLLNWLPAVRGPVLAPLFWHAHEMVFGFAAAAVVGFLLTAGKNWTGLQTPQGPRLAGLAALWVAGFAAYLWKYAPYLLAPRVDGRDG
;
A
#
# COMPACT_ATOMS: atom_id res chain seq x y z
N MET A 1 -32.76 -55.18 36.36
CA MET A 1 -31.59 -54.53 35.75
C MET A 1 -31.81 -53.03 35.89
N PRO A 2 -31.01 -52.30 36.67
CA PRO A 2 -31.11 -50.84 36.76
C PRO A 2 -30.60 -50.20 35.45
N GLU A 3 -31.31 -49.21 34.94
CA GLU A 3 -30.88 -48.46 33.76
C GLU A 3 -29.62 -47.63 34.07
N PRO A 4 -28.67 -47.48 33.11
CA PRO A 4 -27.50 -46.65 33.31
C PRO A 4 -27.90 -45.17 33.36
N GLU A 5 -27.49 -44.46 34.42
CA GLU A 5 -27.81 -43.04 34.56
C GLU A 5 -27.28 -42.19 33.40
N PRO A 6 -28.05 -41.20 32.93
CA PRO A 6 -27.64 -40.29 31.87
C PRO A 6 -26.46 -39.43 32.35
N VAL A 7 -25.28 -39.65 31.75
CA VAL A 7 -24.08 -38.87 32.02
C VAL A 7 -24.28 -37.42 31.56
N MET A 8 -24.61 -36.52 32.49
CA MET A 8 -24.63 -35.08 32.24
C MET A 8 -23.22 -34.61 31.85
N ARG A 9 -22.96 -34.40 30.56
CA ARG A 9 -21.73 -33.74 30.10
C ARG A 9 -21.74 -32.32 30.65
N ARG A 10 -20.83 -32.01 31.58
CA ARG A 10 -20.58 -30.63 32.01
C ARG A 10 -20.32 -29.79 30.74
N PRO A 11 -20.99 -28.64 30.55
CA PRO A 11 -20.65 -27.74 29.46
C PRO A 11 -19.17 -27.38 29.60
N ALA A 12 -18.42 -27.48 28.50
CA ALA A 12 -17.01 -27.13 28.48
C ALA A 12 -16.84 -25.72 29.08
N PRO A 13 -15.82 -25.48 29.93
CA PRO A 13 -15.62 -24.16 30.51
C PRO A 13 -15.52 -23.15 29.39
N LEU A 14 -16.42 -22.16 29.38
CA LEU A 14 -16.41 -21.09 28.40
C LEU A 14 -15.05 -20.41 28.47
N LEU A 15 -14.37 -20.30 27.32
CA LEU A 15 -13.11 -19.58 27.20
C LEU A 15 -13.33 -18.14 27.69
N ALA A 16 -12.94 -17.86 28.93
CA ALA A 16 -12.99 -16.53 29.49
C ALA A 16 -11.92 -15.70 28.77
N ILE A 17 -12.34 -14.88 27.81
CA ILE A 17 -11.46 -13.95 27.11
C ILE A 17 -11.05 -12.87 28.13
N GLY A 18 -9.99 -13.15 28.88
CA GLY A 18 -9.37 -12.18 29.76
C GLY A 18 -8.80 -11.02 28.95
N GLN A 19 -8.83 -9.82 29.54
CA GLN A 19 -8.17 -8.67 28.94
C GLN A 19 -6.67 -9.01 28.78
N PRO A 20 -6.06 -8.78 27.60
CA PRO A 20 -4.67 -9.11 27.38
C PRO A 20 -3.81 -8.42 28.44
N ASP A 21 -2.93 -9.19 29.08
CA ASP A 21 -2.03 -8.68 30.11
C ASP A 21 -1.28 -7.46 29.55
N PRO A 22 -1.40 -6.25 30.14
CA PRO A 22 -0.69 -5.08 29.67
C PRO A 22 0.84 -5.29 29.64
N ALA A 23 1.39 -6.20 30.44
CA ALA A 23 2.80 -6.57 30.43
C ALA A 23 3.23 -7.41 29.20
N SER A 24 2.28 -8.04 28.50
CA SER A 24 2.54 -8.78 27.25
C SER A 24 2.75 -7.86 26.03
N ARG A 25 2.51 -6.55 26.18
CA ARG A 25 2.70 -5.57 25.11
C ARG A 25 4.20 -5.33 24.89
N ILE A 26 4.74 -5.86 23.80
CA ILE A 26 6.11 -5.54 23.37
C ILE A 26 6.19 -4.02 23.09
N PRO A 27 7.07 -3.26 23.80
CA PRO A 27 7.22 -1.83 23.58
C PRO A 27 7.72 -1.55 22.16
N TYR A 28 6.97 -0.76 21.38
CA TYR A 28 7.43 -0.28 20.08
C TYR A 28 8.41 0.88 20.31
N THR A 29 9.71 0.67 20.09
CA THR A 29 10.74 1.70 20.21
C THR A 29 10.94 2.41 18.86
N GLY A 30 10.73 3.73 18.82
CA GLY A 30 11.03 4.59 17.66
C GLY A 30 9.88 5.50 17.21
N TRP A 31 10.08 6.20 16.09
CA TRP A 31 9.05 7.07 15.50
C TRP A 31 7.80 6.26 15.08
N PRO A 32 6.57 6.70 15.42
CA PRO A 32 5.34 5.93 15.18
C PRO A 32 5.11 5.56 13.70
N LEU A 33 5.66 6.36 12.78
CA LEU A 33 5.63 6.14 11.34
C LEU A 33 6.45 4.91 10.90
N PHE A 34 7.49 4.54 11.65
CA PHE A 34 8.39 3.42 11.34
C PHE A 34 8.27 2.26 12.33
N ALA A 35 7.45 2.40 13.36
CA ALA A 35 7.17 1.37 14.37
C ALA A 35 6.40 0.17 13.81
N LEU A 36 5.67 0.35 12.71
CA LEU A 36 4.88 -0.69 12.06
C LEU A 36 5.13 -0.66 10.55
N GLY A 37 5.57 -1.79 10.00
CA GLY A 37 5.93 -1.99 8.59
C GLY A 37 4.90 -1.48 7.57
N PHE A 38 3.62 -1.53 7.95
CA PHE A 38 2.51 -1.17 7.08
C PHE A 38 2.30 0.33 6.92
N ARG A 39 2.58 1.13 7.97
CA ARG A 39 2.25 2.56 8.00
C ARG A 39 2.90 3.37 6.88
N PRO A 40 4.22 3.26 6.61
CA PRO A 40 4.84 4.09 5.59
C PRO A 40 4.39 3.71 4.18
N PHE A 41 4.18 2.41 3.89
CA PHE A 41 3.72 1.97 2.57
C PHE A 41 2.27 2.34 2.29
N TYR A 42 1.38 2.25 3.27
CA TYR A 42 0.00 2.74 3.11
C TYR A 42 -0.06 4.26 2.96
N LEU A 43 0.79 5.01 3.66
CA LEU A 43 0.88 6.46 3.48
C LEU A 43 1.43 6.84 2.10
N LEU A 44 2.44 6.11 1.62
CA LEU A 44 2.95 6.29 0.26
C LEU A 44 1.86 5.96 -0.78
N ALA A 45 1.14 4.85 -0.61
CA ALA A 45 0.02 4.49 -1.49
C ALA A 45 -1.09 5.55 -1.49
N ALA A 46 -1.46 6.07 -0.32
CA ALA A 46 -2.46 7.13 -0.18
C ALA A 46 -2.00 8.44 -0.82
N GLY A 47 -0.76 8.88 -0.53
CA GLY A 47 -0.18 10.08 -1.13
C GLY A 47 -0.07 9.95 -2.65
N PHE A 48 0.36 8.79 -3.13
CA PHE A 48 0.40 8.46 -4.55
C PHE A 48 -0.99 8.55 -5.19
N ALA A 49 -2.02 7.96 -4.56
CA ALA A 49 -3.37 8.01 -5.08
C ALA A 49 -3.89 9.45 -5.19
N VAL A 50 -3.64 10.29 -4.19
CA VAL A 50 -4.02 11.71 -4.23
C VAL A 50 -3.32 12.44 -5.37
N ILE A 51 -2.01 12.27 -5.52
CA ILE A 51 -1.23 12.94 -6.56
C ILE A 51 -1.64 12.43 -7.95
N GLY A 52 -1.73 11.11 -8.14
CA GLY A 52 -2.12 10.49 -9.40
C GLY A 52 -3.54 10.87 -9.84
N MET A 53 -4.49 10.93 -8.90
CA MET A 53 -5.85 11.40 -9.17
C MET A 53 -5.90 12.89 -9.47
N ALA A 54 -5.11 13.72 -8.79
CA ALA A 54 -5.02 15.15 -9.09
C ALA A 54 -4.40 15.40 -10.47
N ALA A 55 -3.34 14.67 -10.82
CA ALA A 55 -2.69 14.75 -12.13
C ALA A 55 -3.64 14.30 -13.25
N TRP A 56 -4.38 13.21 -13.04
CA TRP A 56 -5.41 12.76 -13.98
C TRP A 56 -6.56 13.78 -14.08
N ALA A 57 -7.10 14.28 -12.97
CA ALA A 57 -8.13 15.32 -13.02
C ALA A 57 -7.66 16.58 -13.76
N ALA A 58 -6.41 17.02 -13.54
CA ALA A 58 -5.84 18.17 -14.24
C ALA A 58 -5.64 17.91 -15.76
N LEU A 59 -5.38 16.66 -16.18
CA LEU A 59 -5.41 16.28 -17.58
C LEU A 59 -6.83 16.27 -18.17
N LEU A 60 -7.85 15.77 -17.45
CA LEU A 60 -9.27 15.82 -17.89
C LEU A 60 -9.76 17.25 -18.08
N LEU A 61 -9.41 18.13 -17.14
CA LEU A 61 -9.81 19.53 -17.11
C LEU A 61 -8.98 20.40 -18.07
N ASN A 62 -8.05 19.79 -18.82
CA ASN A 62 -7.18 20.46 -19.78
C ASN A 62 -6.31 21.56 -19.12
N TRP A 63 -6.03 21.44 -17.82
CA TRP A 63 -5.14 22.30 -17.03
C TRP A 63 -3.66 22.01 -17.28
N LEU A 64 -3.35 20.73 -17.50
CA LEU A 64 -2.09 20.31 -18.09
C LEU A 64 -2.27 20.27 -19.61
N PRO A 65 -1.24 20.62 -20.41
CA PRO A 65 -1.29 20.34 -21.84
C PRO A 65 -1.58 18.85 -21.96
N ALA A 66 -2.78 18.51 -22.47
CA ALA A 66 -3.13 17.13 -22.71
C ALA A 66 -1.96 16.49 -23.46
N VAL A 67 -1.58 15.27 -23.10
CA VAL A 67 -0.74 14.42 -23.95
C VAL A 67 -1.48 14.34 -25.28
N ARG A 68 -1.17 15.24 -26.22
CA ARG A 68 -1.80 15.28 -27.53
C ARG A 68 -1.27 14.04 -28.22
N GLY A 69 -2.13 13.04 -28.33
CA GLY A 69 -1.91 11.71 -28.87
C GLY A 69 -3.23 10.96 -28.84
N PRO A 70 -3.32 9.78 -29.49
CA PRO A 70 -4.57 9.02 -29.53
C PRO A 70 -5.11 8.90 -28.10
N VAL A 71 -6.42 9.11 -27.91
CA VAL A 71 -7.15 9.14 -26.61
C VAL A 71 -6.77 7.98 -25.65
N LEU A 72 -6.24 6.90 -26.21
CA LEU A 72 -5.64 5.77 -25.51
C LEU A 72 -4.40 6.12 -24.66
N ALA A 73 -3.58 7.11 -25.01
CA ALA A 73 -2.31 7.41 -24.34
C ALA A 73 -2.47 7.91 -22.88
N PRO A 74 -3.36 8.86 -22.55
CA PRO A 74 -3.63 9.23 -21.15
C PRO A 74 -4.26 8.11 -20.32
N LEU A 75 -5.14 7.30 -20.94
CA LEU A 75 -5.80 6.18 -20.26
C LEU A 75 -4.79 5.08 -19.91
N PHE A 76 -3.92 4.72 -20.86
CA PHE A 76 -2.85 3.75 -20.62
C PHE A 76 -1.87 4.24 -19.56
N TRP A 77 -1.51 5.53 -19.57
CA TRP A 77 -0.66 6.12 -18.53
C TRP A 77 -1.30 5.99 -17.15
N HIS A 78 -2.55 6.43 -17.00
CA HIS A 78 -3.26 6.32 -15.73
C HIS A 78 -3.37 4.86 -15.24
N ALA A 79 -3.68 3.92 -16.13
CA ALA A 79 -3.74 2.50 -15.78
C ALA A 79 -2.38 1.96 -15.32
N HIS A 80 -1.28 2.34 -15.98
CA HIS A 80 0.08 1.96 -15.56
C HIS A 80 0.41 2.51 -14.17
N GLU A 81 0.05 3.76 -13.88
CA GLU A 81 0.27 4.35 -12.56
C GLU A 81 -0.53 3.66 -11.46
N MET A 82 -1.77 3.27 -11.74
CA MET A 82 -2.60 2.53 -10.78
C MET A 82 -2.06 1.12 -10.50
N VAL A 83 -1.50 0.43 -11.50
CA VAL A 83 -0.97 -0.94 -11.34
C VAL A 83 0.43 -0.94 -10.72
N PHE A 84 1.37 -0.17 -11.28
CA PHE A 84 2.78 -0.23 -10.89
C PHE A 84 3.15 0.73 -9.76
N GLY A 85 2.43 1.83 -9.60
CA GLY A 85 2.61 2.75 -8.48
C GLY A 85 1.72 2.35 -7.30
N PHE A 86 0.42 2.59 -7.45
CA PHE A 86 -0.54 2.43 -6.36
C PHE A 86 -0.68 0.97 -5.88
N ALA A 87 -1.03 0.05 -6.77
CA ALA A 87 -1.29 -1.34 -6.38
C ALA A 87 -0.02 -2.02 -5.87
N ALA A 88 1.14 -1.78 -6.47
CA ALA A 88 2.41 -2.28 -5.95
C ALA A 88 2.69 -1.79 -4.52
N ALA A 89 2.49 -0.50 -4.22
CA ALA A 89 2.67 0.03 -2.87
C ALA A 89 1.68 -0.59 -1.86
N ALA A 90 0.41 -0.75 -2.26
CA ALA A 90 -0.62 -1.38 -1.44
C ALA A 90 -0.32 -2.87 -1.17
N VAL A 91 0.12 -3.61 -2.18
CA VAL A 91 0.53 -5.03 -2.06
C VAL A 91 1.71 -5.17 -1.11
N VAL A 92 2.73 -4.32 -1.22
CA VAL A 92 3.88 -4.35 -0.28
C VAL A 92 3.43 -4.04 1.15
N GLY A 93 2.60 -3.02 1.36
CA GLY A 93 2.04 -2.69 2.67
C GLY A 93 1.19 -3.82 3.26
N PHE A 94 0.38 -4.47 2.43
CA PHE A 94 -0.40 -5.64 2.81
C PHE A 94 0.49 -6.83 3.19
N LEU A 95 1.48 -7.19 2.36
CA LEU A 95 2.37 -8.33 2.61
C LEU A 95 3.22 -8.15 3.88
N LEU A 96 3.68 -6.94 4.16
CA LEU A 96 4.38 -6.64 5.43
C LEU A 96 3.47 -6.80 6.65
N THR A 97 2.16 -6.59 6.50
CA THR A 97 1.20 -6.82 7.57
C THR A 97 0.86 -8.30 7.71
N ALA A 98 0.48 -8.93 6.59
CA ALA A 98 0.06 -10.32 6.52
C ALA A 98 1.17 -11.28 6.92
N GLY A 99 2.41 -11.04 6.46
CA GLY A 99 3.58 -11.83 6.82
C GLY A 99 3.81 -11.89 8.32
N LYS A 100 3.75 -10.73 9.01
CA LYS A 100 3.84 -10.69 10.48
C LYS A 100 2.71 -11.48 11.14
N ASN A 101 1.48 -11.33 10.64
CA ASN A 101 0.29 -11.96 11.22
C ASN A 101 0.27 -13.48 11.03
N TRP A 102 0.76 -13.99 9.90
CA TRP A 102 0.74 -15.42 9.59
C TRP A 102 1.95 -16.17 10.12
N THR A 103 3.12 -15.54 10.14
CA THR A 103 4.37 -16.20 10.56
C THR A 103 4.74 -15.95 12.01
N GLY A 104 4.15 -14.92 12.64
CA GLY A 104 4.55 -14.46 13.98
C GLY A 104 5.95 -13.84 14.05
N LEU A 105 6.71 -13.84 12.94
CA LEU A 105 8.05 -13.27 12.87
C LEU A 105 7.98 -11.75 12.73
N GLN A 106 8.94 -11.07 13.35
CA GLN A 106 9.06 -9.62 13.24
C GLN A 106 9.48 -9.25 11.81
N THR A 107 8.61 -8.54 11.10
CA THR A 107 8.93 -7.94 9.80
C THR A 107 9.93 -6.80 9.96
N PRO A 108 10.67 -6.41 8.90
CA PRO A 108 11.65 -5.33 8.96
C PRO A 108 11.05 -4.04 9.56
N GLN A 109 11.73 -3.48 10.57
CA GLN A 109 11.31 -2.27 11.30
C GLN A 109 12.39 -1.18 11.18
N GLY A 110 12.01 0.08 11.41
CA GLY A 110 12.97 1.19 11.49
C GLY A 110 13.76 1.42 10.19
N PRO A 111 15.11 1.46 10.23
CA PRO A 111 15.93 1.91 9.10
C PRO A 111 15.88 1.00 7.87
N ARG A 112 15.68 -0.31 8.06
CA ARG A 112 15.53 -1.26 6.92
C ARG A 112 14.24 -1.03 6.16
N LEU A 113 13.17 -0.68 6.88
CA LEU A 113 11.88 -0.31 6.30
C LEU A 113 11.97 1.04 5.57
N ALA A 114 12.68 2.02 6.16
CA ALA A 114 12.96 3.29 5.51
C ALA A 114 13.75 3.10 4.20
N GLY A 115 14.71 2.17 4.16
CA GLY A 115 15.44 1.80 2.95
C GLY A 115 14.53 1.24 1.84
N LEU A 116 13.59 0.36 2.19
CA LEU A 116 12.61 -0.17 1.22
C LEU A 116 11.66 0.92 0.72
N ALA A 117 11.20 1.80 1.60
CA ALA A 117 10.38 2.95 1.23
C ALA A 117 11.15 3.91 0.30
N ALA A 118 12.40 4.22 0.63
CA ALA A 118 13.28 5.06 -0.19
C ALA A 118 13.57 4.42 -1.55
N LEU A 119 13.77 3.10 -1.60
CA LEU A 119 13.97 2.36 -2.85
C LEU A 119 12.74 2.45 -3.76
N TRP A 120 11.54 2.31 -3.19
CA TRP A 120 10.30 2.47 -3.94
C TRP A 120 10.14 3.91 -4.47
N VAL A 121 10.38 4.91 -3.62
CA VAL A 121 10.35 6.33 -4.02
C VAL A 121 11.38 6.61 -5.11
N ALA A 122 12.59 6.05 -5.01
CA ALA A 122 13.62 6.19 -6.03
C ALA A 122 13.22 5.54 -7.36
N GLY A 123 12.60 4.35 -7.33
CA GLY A 123 12.05 3.70 -8.51
C GLY A 123 10.96 4.53 -9.18
N PHE A 124 10.07 5.13 -8.39
CA PHE A 124 9.05 6.01 -8.91
C PHE A 124 9.61 7.34 -9.43
N ALA A 125 10.59 7.93 -8.73
CA ALA A 125 11.26 9.15 -9.18
C ALA A 125 12.01 8.93 -10.49
N ALA A 126 12.67 7.78 -10.66
CA ALA A 126 13.33 7.41 -11.91
C ALA A 126 12.33 7.21 -13.06
N TYR A 127 11.18 6.57 -12.77
CA TYR A 127 10.07 6.49 -13.71
C TYR A 127 9.60 7.89 -14.11
N LEU A 128 9.24 8.73 -13.14
CA LEU A 128 8.75 10.09 -13.38
C LEU A 128 9.78 10.92 -14.16
N TRP A 129 11.06 10.84 -13.83
CA TRP A 129 12.14 11.55 -14.54
C TRP A 129 12.22 11.15 -16.02
N LYS A 130 12.06 9.86 -16.33
CA LYS A 130 12.12 9.36 -17.70
C LYS A 130 10.86 9.69 -18.50
N TYR A 131 9.68 9.61 -17.89
CA TYR A 131 8.40 9.77 -18.59
C TYR A 131 7.82 11.19 -18.54
N ALA A 132 8.19 12.03 -17.55
CA ALA A 132 7.80 13.44 -17.48
C ALA A 132 8.14 14.25 -18.74
N PRO A 133 9.35 14.15 -19.34
CA PRO A 133 9.63 14.87 -20.58
C PRO A 133 8.77 14.39 -21.75
N TYR A 134 8.38 13.12 -21.80
CA TYR A 134 7.44 12.63 -22.82
C TYR A 134 6.01 13.13 -22.61
N LEU A 135 5.63 13.45 -21.37
CA LEU A 135 4.30 13.97 -21.02
C LEU A 135 4.22 15.51 -21.15
N LEU A 136 5.35 16.20 -21.01
CA LEU A 136 5.43 17.67 -20.96
C LEU A 136 6.05 18.32 -22.21
N ALA A 137 6.79 17.57 -23.03
CA ALA A 137 7.38 18.13 -24.24
C ALA A 137 6.29 18.41 -25.29
N PRO A 138 6.23 19.64 -25.85
CA PRO A 138 5.50 19.88 -27.08
C PRO A 138 6.07 18.96 -28.16
N ARG A 139 5.20 18.23 -28.86
CA ARG A 139 5.58 17.47 -30.06
C ARG A 139 6.33 18.42 -31.01
N VAL A 140 7.58 18.10 -31.33
CA VAL A 140 8.43 18.88 -32.27
C VAL A 140 7.88 18.79 -33.70
N ASP A 141 6.95 17.87 -33.94
CA ASP A 141 6.53 17.36 -35.23
C ASP A 141 5.19 17.92 -35.76
N GLY A 142 4.53 18.81 -35.03
CA GLY A 142 3.47 19.69 -35.57
C GLY A 142 2.27 19.02 -36.25
N ARG A 143 2.04 17.72 -36.05
CA ARG A 143 0.91 16.98 -36.63
C ARG A 143 -0.09 16.57 -35.56
N ASP A 144 -1.37 16.77 -35.86
CA ASP A 144 -2.48 16.29 -35.06
C ASP A 144 -2.60 14.76 -35.21
N GLY A 145 -2.55 14.03 -34.08
CA GLY A 145 -2.63 12.57 -34.01
C GLY A 145 -2.23 11.99 -32.67
#